data_AF-G0UW52-F1
#
_entry.id   AF-G0UW52-F1
#
_cell.length_a   1.000
_cell.length_b   1.000
_cell.length_c   1.000
_cell.angle_alpha   90.00
_cell.angle_beta   90.00
_cell.angle_gamma   90.00
#
_symmetry.space_group_name_H-M   'P 1'
#
loop_
_entity.id
_entity.type
_entity.pdbx_description
1 polymer ?
#
loop_
_entity_poly.entity_id
_entity_poly.type
_entity_poly.pdbx_seq_one_letter_code
_entity_poly.pdbx_strand_id
1 'polypeptide(L)'
;MIKADVVAVFCDAEHEETIRALLGALVRFPFKLFPVRNGPSMYHMVRTFCASRDSYRCALNLCTGSTEDSNLASPVVLASLFEHTGIPYGGCRYTTLKQPLDTLFMMTFYAGLPLPRFMVIKTGDKPECPDLRLPVRLRNADPLQGSFDVVVESKYALMNSLREGLRSHGKLVAWEVSSAGDAELRVLVWGSGNHAVVAEPLKDHADPLAKTLDPPLQKWASSFSKNVLDNCGFAQLHFNVNPHTQKIILENIEIGCSLIELCTKLSSIASEEGLLNTCVRESESVGTAPVAEVCFGGEHKGYYLIATRDISKGELVFRDEERSFSLVTRPFVKKHWDEEKKQLFREYAWPIDSDGHVYATWDNDPNCWRPINHSCEPNCIFDEDHSLNVIASRPITKGEELTMDYSTFCDHTMKPFSCFCGASSCRELVVPDEASLKNYGTNTWHRRPPVPHADNI
;
A
#
# COMPACT_ATOMS: atom_id res chain seq x y z
N MET A 1 4.64 -21.87 15.05
CA MET A 1 4.29 -22.92 14.07
C MET A 1 5.01 -22.58 12.78
N ILE A 2 5.75 -23.53 12.20
CA ILE A 2 6.36 -23.35 10.88
C ILE A 2 5.19 -23.30 9.90
N LYS A 3 4.95 -22.13 9.27
CA LYS A 3 3.96 -22.03 8.17
C LYS A 3 4.34 -23.10 7.14
N ALA A 4 3.36 -23.87 6.67
CA ALA A 4 3.64 -24.86 5.63
C ALA A 4 4.18 -24.16 4.38
N ASP A 5 5.16 -24.74 3.69
CA ASP A 5 5.77 -24.17 2.47
C ASP A 5 4.84 -24.23 1.24
N VAL A 6 3.53 -24.40 1.44
CA VAL A 6 2.52 -24.46 0.37
C VAL A 6 1.97 -23.06 0.10
N VAL A 7 1.99 -22.64 -1.16
CA VAL A 7 1.40 -21.37 -1.61
C VAL A 7 -0.03 -21.59 -2.10
N ALA A 8 -0.98 -20.77 -1.65
CA ALA A 8 -2.35 -20.78 -2.15
C ALA A 8 -2.47 -19.85 -3.35
N VAL A 9 -2.70 -20.39 -4.55
CA VAL A 9 -2.76 -19.60 -5.78
C VAL A 9 -4.21 -19.38 -6.18
N PHE A 10 -4.64 -18.14 -6.15
CA PHE A 10 -5.96 -17.70 -6.57
C PHE A 10 -5.90 -17.35 -8.06
N CYS A 11 -6.78 -17.97 -8.84
CA CYS A 11 -6.87 -17.76 -10.28
C CYS A 11 -8.32 -17.85 -10.73
N ASP A 12 -8.62 -17.38 -11.92
CA ASP A 12 -9.96 -17.52 -12.48
C ASP A 12 -10.27 -18.99 -12.77
N ALA A 13 -11.51 -19.42 -12.48
CA ALA A 13 -11.91 -20.81 -12.68
C ALA A 13 -11.73 -21.28 -14.14
N GLU A 14 -11.89 -20.38 -15.11
CA GLU A 14 -11.71 -20.68 -16.54
C GLU A 14 -10.23 -20.86 -16.92
N HIS A 15 -9.30 -20.36 -16.10
CA HIS A 15 -7.87 -20.34 -16.35
C HIS A 15 -7.09 -21.39 -15.56
N GLU A 16 -7.77 -22.28 -14.83
CA GLU A 16 -7.13 -23.21 -13.89
C GLU A 16 -6.05 -24.08 -14.57
N GLU A 17 -6.34 -24.68 -15.73
CA GLU A 17 -5.41 -25.56 -16.44
C GLU A 17 -4.17 -24.80 -16.95
N THR A 18 -4.39 -23.61 -17.51
CA THR A 18 -3.31 -22.75 -18.03
C THR A 18 -2.40 -22.27 -16.91
N ILE A 19 -2.98 -21.83 -15.79
CA ILE A 19 -2.22 -21.44 -14.61
C ILE A 19 -1.45 -22.63 -14.05
N ARG A 20 -2.05 -23.82 -13.99
CA ARG A 20 -1.35 -25.04 -13.55
C ARG A 20 -0.10 -25.33 -14.39
N ALA A 21 -0.15 -25.12 -15.70
CA ALA A 21 1.01 -25.26 -16.58
C ALA A 21 2.08 -24.19 -16.30
N LEU A 22 1.68 -22.94 -16.10
CA LEU A 22 2.57 -21.81 -15.78
C LEU A 22 3.28 -22.01 -14.43
N LEU A 23 2.57 -22.53 -13.42
CA LEU A 23 3.14 -22.83 -12.11
C LEU A 23 4.07 -24.06 -12.14
N GLY A 24 4.13 -24.84 -13.23
CA GLY A 24 5.14 -25.89 -13.40
C GLY A 24 6.58 -25.37 -13.29
N ALA A 25 6.80 -24.08 -13.54
CA ALA A 25 8.09 -23.41 -13.37
C ALA A 25 8.39 -22.95 -11.92
N LEU A 26 7.41 -22.95 -11.02
CA LEU A 26 7.56 -22.65 -9.58
C LEU A 26 8.15 -23.83 -8.80
N VAL A 27 9.20 -24.46 -9.31
CA VAL A 27 9.80 -25.71 -8.76
C VAL A 27 10.17 -25.59 -7.27
N ARG A 28 10.36 -24.36 -6.75
CA ARG A 28 10.78 -24.10 -5.36
C ARG A 28 9.66 -24.14 -4.32
N PHE A 29 8.40 -23.93 -4.69
CA PHE A 29 7.29 -23.86 -3.73
C PHE A 29 6.12 -24.73 -4.16
N PRO A 30 5.73 -25.77 -3.40
CA PRO A 30 4.49 -26.49 -3.67
C PRO A 30 3.31 -25.52 -3.60
N PHE A 31 2.30 -25.73 -4.43
CA PHE A 31 1.14 -24.84 -4.50
C PHE A 31 -0.17 -25.61 -4.54
N LYS A 32 -1.24 -24.92 -4.13
CA LYS A 32 -2.62 -25.38 -4.29
C LYS A 32 -3.43 -24.29 -4.97
N LEU A 33 -4.19 -24.67 -6.00
CA LEU A 33 -5.06 -23.76 -6.73
C LEU A 33 -6.38 -23.53 -5.98
N PHE A 34 -6.84 -22.29 -6.03
CA PHE A 34 -8.13 -21.81 -5.57
C PHE A 34 -8.81 -21.11 -6.74
N PRO A 35 -9.66 -21.81 -7.53
CA PRO A 35 -10.38 -21.21 -8.63
C PRO A 35 -11.47 -20.26 -8.09
N VAL A 36 -11.50 -19.04 -8.60
CA VAL A 36 -12.40 -17.97 -8.14
C VAL A 36 -13.22 -17.42 -9.30
N ARG A 37 -14.42 -16.94 -8.98
CA ARG A 37 -15.28 -16.16 -9.87
C ARG A 37 -15.61 -14.83 -9.22
N ASN A 38 -15.94 -13.83 -10.03
CA ASN A 38 -16.31 -12.51 -9.53
C ASN A 38 -17.58 -12.54 -8.65
N GLY A 39 -17.82 -11.44 -7.93
CA GLY A 39 -19.01 -11.27 -7.09
C GLY A 39 -18.93 -12.00 -5.74
N PRO A 40 -20.06 -12.52 -5.21
CA PRO A 40 -20.12 -13.11 -3.86
C PRO A 40 -19.16 -14.29 -3.64
N SER A 41 -18.75 -14.97 -4.72
CA SER A 41 -17.81 -16.09 -4.65
C SER A 41 -16.43 -15.68 -4.15
N MET A 42 -15.96 -14.46 -4.43
CA MET A 42 -14.67 -13.98 -3.92
C MET A 42 -14.66 -13.94 -2.39
N TYR A 43 -15.71 -13.35 -1.79
CA TYR A 43 -15.88 -13.30 -0.34
C TYR A 43 -15.97 -14.70 0.28
N HIS A 44 -16.76 -15.59 -0.32
CA HIS A 44 -16.90 -16.96 0.15
C HIS A 44 -15.56 -17.71 0.12
N MET A 45 -14.79 -17.56 -0.96
CA MET A 45 -13.50 -18.21 -1.12
C MET A 45 -12.47 -17.67 -0.11
N VAL A 46 -12.36 -16.35 0.03
CA VAL A 46 -11.45 -15.72 1.00
C VAL A 46 -11.80 -16.15 2.42
N ARG A 47 -13.09 -16.14 2.80
CA ARG A 47 -13.54 -16.61 4.12
C ARG A 47 -13.17 -18.08 4.38
N THR A 48 -13.35 -18.94 3.38
CA THR A 48 -13.00 -20.36 3.48
C THR A 48 -11.49 -20.55 3.60
N PHE A 49 -10.72 -19.76 2.85
CA PHE A 49 -9.26 -19.73 2.96
C PHE A 49 -8.81 -19.26 4.35
N CYS A 50 -9.41 -18.21 4.92
CA CYS A 50 -9.09 -17.72 6.27
C CYS A 50 -9.14 -18.82 7.33
N ALA A 51 -10.12 -19.74 7.23
CA ALA A 51 -10.26 -20.86 8.16
C ALA A 51 -9.11 -21.87 8.12
N SER A 52 -8.32 -21.88 7.03
CA SER A 52 -7.18 -22.77 6.83
C SER A 52 -5.88 -22.03 6.54
N ARG A 53 -5.83 -20.71 6.79
CA ARG A 53 -4.71 -19.84 6.37
C ARG A 53 -3.36 -20.29 6.92
N ASP A 54 -3.31 -20.85 8.12
CA ASP A 54 -2.08 -21.30 8.78
C ASP A 54 -1.48 -22.56 8.10
N SER A 55 -2.25 -23.21 7.22
CA SER A 55 -1.79 -24.31 6.36
C SER A 55 -1.07 -23.84 5.10
N TYR A 56 -0.95 -22.52 4.90
CA TYR A 56 -0.31 -21.95 3.72
C TYR A 56 0.72 -20.89 4.12
N ARG A 57 1.74 -20.74 3.29
CA ARG A 57 2.76 -19.70 3.45
C ARG A 57 2.16 -18.32 3.21
N CYS A 58 1.47 -18.18 2.09
CA CYS A 58 0.78 -16.98 1.63
C CYS A 58 -0.27 -17.33 0.57
N ALA A 59 -1.12 -16.36 0.26
CA ALA A 59 -1.91 -16.36 -0.97
C ALA A 59 -1.08 -15.76 -2.13
N LEU A 60 -1.44 -16.06 -3.38
CA LEU A 60 -0.90 -15.44 -4.57
C LEU A 60 -2.08 -15.08 -5.47
N ASN A 61 -2.19 -13.79 -5.82
CA ASN A 61 -3.29 -13.29 -6.64
C ASN A 61 -2.89 -13.29 -8.12
N LEU A 62 -3.41 -14.24 -8.90
CA LEU A 62 -3.21 -14.35 -10.35
C LEU A 62 -4.54 -14.28 -11.13
N CYS A 63 -5.58 -13.69 -10.54
CA CYS A 63 -6.83 -13.43 -11.23
C CYS A 63 -6.67 -12.31 -12.28
N THR A 64 -7.45 -12.39 -13.35
CA THR A 64 -7.26 -11.59 -14.57
C THR A 64 -8.48 -10.75 -14.93
N GLY A 65 -9.58 -10.88 -14.19
CA GLY A 65 -10.84 -10.20 -14.48
C GLY A 65 -10.88 -8.73 -14.07
N SER A 66 -11.97 -8.08 -14.45
CA SER A 66 -12.36 -6.72 -14.06
C SER A 66 -13.52 -6.74 -13.07
N THR A 67 -13.99 -5.56 -12.64
CA THR A 67 -15.20 -5.45 -11.81
C THR A 67 -16.50 -5.67 -12.59
N GLU A 68 -16.45 -5.71 -13.93
CA GLU A 68 -17.60 -5.98 -14.80
C GLU A 68 -17.73 -7.46 -15.20
N ASP A 69 -16.64 -8.21 -15.12
CA ASP A 69 -16.65 -9.61 -15.52
C ASP A 69 -17.57 -10.44 -14.64
N SER A 70 -18.45 -11.21 -15.25
CA SER A 70 -19.33 -12.13 -14.50
C SER A 70 -18.58 -13.40 -14.05
N ASN A 71 -17.53 -13.78 -14.77
CA ASN A 71 -16.85 -15.06 -14.59
C ASN A 71 -15.42 -14.92 -14.06
N LEU A 72 -14.72 -13.84 -14.40
CA LEU A 72 -13.33 -13.60 -14.02
C LEU A 72 -13.27 -12.70 -12.78
N ALA A 73 -12.50 -13.10 -11.78
CA ALA A 73 -12.38 -12.37 -10.54
C ALA A 73 -11.49 -11.13 -10.69
N SER A 74 -11.93 -10.01 -10.11
CA SER A 74 -11.13 -8.78 -10.10
C SER A 74 -9.92 -8.91 -9.15
N PRO A 75 -8.68 -8.73 -9.63
CA PRO A 75 -7.50 -8.77 -8.77
C PRO A 75 -7.49 -7.61 -7.78
N VAL A 76 -8.05 -6.45 -8.13
CA VAL A 76 -8.16 -5.27 -7.24
C VAL A 76 -9.08 -5.56 -6.05
N VAL A 77 -10.24 -6.15 -6.32
CA VAL A 77 -11.20 -6.51 -5.26
C VAL A 77 -10.62 -7.61 -4.37
N LEU A 78 -10.00 -8.63 -4.97
CA LEU A 78 -9.41 -9.72 -4.20
C LEU A 78 -8.24 -9.24 -3.31
N ALA A 79 -7.39 -8.35 -3.81
CA ALA A 79 -6.33 -7.70 -3.02
C ALA A 79 -6.91 -6.93 -1.83
N SER A 80 -7.99 -6.17 -2.03
CA SER A 80 -8.69 -5.47 -0.93
C SER A 80 -9.19 -6.45 0.14
N LEU A 81 -9.73 -7.61 -0.26
CA LEU A 81 -10.18 -8.63 0.68
C LEU A 81 -9.02 -9.26 1.47
N PHE A 82 -7.89 -9.53 0.80
CA PHE A 82 -6.70 -10.04 1.48
C PHE A 82 -6.17 -9.06 2.53
N GLU A 83 -6.04 -7.78 2.17
CA GLU A 83 -5.60 -6.74 3.12
C GLU A 83 -6.58 -6.59 4.29
N HIS A 84 -7.89 -6.53 4.03
CA HIS A 84 -8.90 -6.38 5.07
C HIS A 84 -8.98 -7.58 6.03
N THR A 85 -8.65 -8.78 5.55
CA THR A 85 -8.66 -10.01 6.35
C THR A 85 -7.29 -10.40 6.92
N GLY A 86 -6.27 -9.56 6.69
CA GLY A 86 -4.90 -9.79 7.16
C GLY A 86 -4.26 -11.05 6.56
N ILE A 87 -4.64 -11.43 5.34
CA ILE A 87 -4.01 -12.54 4.62
C ILE A 87 -2.71 -12.03 3.98
N PRO A 88 -1.53 -12.61 4.31
CA PRO A 88 -0.31 -12.34 3.57
C PRO A 88 -0.47 -12.84 2.14
N TYR A 89 -0.21 -11.99 1.15
CA TYR A 89 -0.35 -12.37 -0.25
C TYR A 89 0.76 -11.78 -1.13
N GLY A 90 1.10 -12.50 -2.20
CA GLY A 90 1.97 -12.05 -3.27
C GLY A 90 1.18 -11.45 -4.44
N GLY A 91 1.82 -10.54 -5.17
CA GLY A 91 1.19 -9.74 -6.25
C GLY A 91 1.05 -8.28 -5.86
N CYS A 92 0.40 -7.49 -6.72
CA CYS A 92 0.26 -6.06 -6.51
C CYS A 92 -0.61 -5.72 -5.28
N ARG A 93 -0.23 -4.67 -4.56
CA ARG A 93 -0.97 -4.17 -3.39
C ARG A 93 -2.27 -3.51 -3.81
N TYR A 94 -3.30 -3.57 -2.96
CA TYR A 94 -4.55 -2.86 -3.23
C TYR A 94 -4.31 -1.35 -3.31
N THR A 95 -3.40 -0.82 -2.50
CA THR A 95 -2.97 0.58 -2.55
C THR A 95 -2.42 1.00 -3.91
N THR A 96 -1.76 0.10 -4.64
CA THR A 96 -1.27 0.33 -6.01
C THR A 96 -2.37 0.08 -7.05
N LEU A 97 -3.09 -1.04 -6.92
CA LEU A 97 -4.11 -1.47 -7.88
C LEU A 97 -5.31 -0.52 -7.96
N LYS A 98 -5.66 0.17 -6.87
CA LYS A 98 -6.77 1.14 -6.83
C LYS A 98 -6.42 2.51 -7.41
N GLN A 99 -5.15 2.76 -7.77
CA GLN A 99 -4.72 4.08 -8.21
C GLN A 99 -5.40 4.46 -9.53
N PRO A 100 -6.02 5.65 -9.62
CA PRO A 100 -6.52 6.14 -10.89
C PRO A 100 -5.42 6.26 -11.94
N LEU A 101 -5.74 6.03 -13.21
CA LEU A 101 -4.78 6.03 -14.30
C LEU A 101 -4.02 7.36 -14.43
N ASP A 102 -4.66 8.50 -14.18
CA ASP A 102 -3.98 9.80 -14.21
C ASP A 102 -2.98 9.95 -13.06
N THR A 103 -3.27 9.37 -11.90
CA THR A 103 -2.32 9.27 -10.79
C THR A 103 -1.15 8.35 -11.18
N LEU A 104 -1.41 7.22 -11.83
CA LEU A 104 -0.36 6.33 -12.33
C LEU A 104 0.53 7.04 -13.36
N PHE A 105 -0.04 7.85 -14.26
CA PHE A 105 0.74 8.68 -15.19
C PHE A 105 1.62 9.66 -14.42
N MET A 106 1.08 10.37 -13.42
CA MET A 106 1.87 11.26 -12.58
C MET A 106 3.02 10.52 -11.85
N MET A 107 2.74 9.38 -11.21
CA MET A 107 3.75 8.58 -10.51
C MET A 107 4.84 8.10 -11.48
N THR A 108 4.43 7.69 -12.68
CA THR A 108 5.33 7.23 -13.75
C THR A 108 6.20 8.35 -14.31
N PHE A 109 5.66 9.57 -14.40
CA PHE A 109 6.43 10.77 -14.74
C PHE A 109 7.51 11.04 -13.69
N TYR A 110 7.17 10.99 -12.41
CA TYR A 110 8.14 11.16 -11.32
C TYR A 110 9.17 10.02 -11.25
N ALA A 111 8.79 8.82 -11.69
CA ALA A 111 9.73 7.72 -11.90
C ALA A 111 10.70 7.96 -13.08
N GLY A 112 10.49 8.99 -13.90
CA GLY A 112 11.37 9.38 -14.99
C GLY A 112 11.15 8.61 -16.29
N LEU A 113 9.99 7.96 -16.45
CA LEU A 113 9.62 7.26 -17.67
C LEU A 113 9.08 8.25 -18.72
N PRO A 114 9.34 8.00 -20.02
CA PRO A 114 8.93 8.91 -21.08
C PRO A 114 7.44 8.77 -21.38
N LEU A 115 6.62 9.66 -20.83
CA LEU A 115 5.18 9.65 -21.11
C LEU A 115 4.84 10.38 -22.42
N PRO A 116 3.78 9.94 -23.13
CA PRO A 116 3.21 10.67 -24.27
C PRO A 116 2.54 11.96 -23.79
N ARG A 117 2.19 12.85 -24.73
CA ARG A 117 1.27 13.95 -24.41
C ARG A 117 -0.08 13.34 -24.06
N PHE A 118 -0.61 13.74 -22.91
CA PHE A 118 -1.88 13.26 -22.40
C PHE A 118 -2.72 14.40 -21.84
N MET A 119 -4.02 14.14 -21.70
CA MET A 119 -5.00 15.02 -21.10
C MET A 119 -5.91 14.22 -20.18
N VAL A 120 -6.29 14.83 -19.06
CA VAL A 120 -7.30 14.30 -18.14
C VAL A 120 -8.57 15.12 -18.33
N ILE A 121 -9.69 14.44 -18.55
CA ILE A 121 -10.95 15.08 -18.93
C ILE A 121 -12.04 14.57 -17.98
N LYS A 122 -12.81 15.49 -17.38
CA LYS A 122 -13.86 15.19 -16.40
C LYS A 122 -15.23 15.62 -16.89
N THR A 123 -16.28 14.99 -16.36
CA THR A 123 -17.65 15.43 -16.61
C THR A 123 -17.85 16.86 -16.11
N GLY A 124 -18.38 17.72 -16.99
CA GLY A 124 -18.53 19.15 -16.72
C GLY A 124 -17.49 20.02 -17.41
N ASP A 125 -16.35 19.44 -17.83
CA ASP A 125 -15.44 20.12 -18.74
C ASP A 125 -16.15 20.30 -20.08
N LYS A 126 -16.00 21.48 -20.71
CA LYS A 126 -16.39 21.62 -22.12
C LYS A 126 -15.43 20.74 -22.90
N PRO A 127 -15.90 19.70 -23.62
CA PRO A 127 -15.02 18.89 -24.46
C PRO A 127 -14.68 19.74 -25.69
N GLU A 128 -13.81 20.74 -25.51
CA GLU A 128 -13.06 21.29 -26.62
C GLU A 128 -12.19 20.16 -27.18
N CYS A 129 -11.99 20.14 -28.50
CA CYS A 129 -11.19 19.09 -29.12
C CYS A 129 -9.82 19.05 -28.41
N PRO A 130 -9.45 17.92 -27.78
CA PRO A 130 -8.14 17.79 -27.14
C PRO A 130 -7.05 18.19 -28.14
N ASP A 131 -6.08 19.01 -27.72
CA ASP A 131 -4.91 19.34 -28.52
C ASP A 131 -3.92 18.16 -28.52
N LEU A 132 -4.42 17.01 -28.95
CA LEU A 132 -3.70 15.75 -29.08
C LEU A 132 -3.63 15.37 -30.55
N ARG A 133 -2.47 14.84 -30.96
CA ARG A 133 -2.27 14.30 -32.30
C ARG A 133 -2.86 12.90 -32.38
N LEU A 134 -3.60 12.62 -33.46
CA LEU A 134 -4.17 11.32 -33.73
C LEU A 134 -3.07 10.36 -34.25
N PRO A 135 -3.13 9.06 -33.90
CA PRO A 135 -4.17 8.41 -33.12
C PRO A 135 -4.09 8.67 -31.60
N VAL A 136 -5.24 8.63 -30.93
CA VAL A 136 -5.38 8.88 -29.48
C VAL A 136 -6.01 7.67 -28.83
N ARG A 137 -5.46 7.22 -27.70
CA ARG A 137 -6.08 6.21 -26.83
C ARG A 137 -6.85 6.92 -25.71
N LEU A 138 -8.05 6.45 -25.41
CA LEU A 138 -8.88 6.92 -24.31
C LEU A 138 -9.14 5.78 -23.36
N ARG A 139 -8.85 5.98 -22.08
CA ARG A 139 -9.20 5.03 -21.02
C ARG A 139 -9.92 5.70 -19.85
N ASN A 140 -10.84 4.99 -19.20
CA ASN A 140 -11.37 5.44 -17.90
C ASN A 140 -10.24 5.53 -16.86
N ALA A 141 -10.36 6.49 -15.95
CA ALA A 141 -9.34 6.71 -14.93
C ALA A 141 -9.45 5.73 -13.77
N ASP A 142 -10.66 5.40 -13.31
CA ASP A 142 -10.88 4.61 -12.11
C ASP A 142 -10.87 3.10 -12.43
N PRO A 143 -9.92 2.31 -11.89
CA PRO A 143 -9.83 0.87 -12.15
C PRO A 143 -10.93 0.04 -11.48
N LEU A 144 -11.72 0.62 -10.57
CA LEU A 144 -12.86 -0.05 -9.92
C LEU A 144 -14.15 0.11 -10.73
N GLN A 145 -14.19 1.04 -11.68
CA GLN A 145 -15.29 1.18 -12.61
C GLN A 145 -15.16 0.21 -13.78
N GLY A 146 -16.18 0.20 -14.63
CA GLY A 146 -16.16 -0.55 -15.88
C GLY A 146 -14.99 -0.25 -16.79
N SER A 147 -14.70 -1.20 -17.68
CA SER A 147 -13.61 -1.05 -18.64
C SER A 147 -14.05 -0.19 -19.82
N PHE A 148 -13.35 0.92 -20.03
CA PHE A 148 -13.48 1.73 -21.23
C PHE A 148 -12.08 1.97 -21.77
N ASP A 149 -11.73 1.35 -22.88
CA ASP A 149 -10.43 1.51 -23.54
C ASP A 149 -10.61 1.48 -25.06
N VAL A 150 -10.36 2.60 -25.71
CA VAL A 150 -10.54 2.75 -27.16
C VAL A 150 -9.42 3.56 -27.79
N VAL A 151 -8.97 3.15 -28.98
CA VAL A 151 -8.06 3.95 -29.82
C VAL A 151 -8.87 4.58 -30.94
N VAL A 152 -8.69 5.89 -31.14
CA VAL A 152 -9.40 6.67 -32.15
C VAL A 152 -8.42 7.33 -33.12
N GLU A 153 -8.74 7.25 -34.41
CA GLU A 153 -7.90 7.79 -35.48
C GLU A 153 -8.48 9.05 -36.15
N SER A 154 -9.69 9.45 -35.77
CA SER A 154 -10.36 10.64 -36.32
C SER A 154 -10.89 11.55 -35.22
N LYS A 155 -10.93 12.86 -35.51
CA LYS A 155 -11.49 13.85 -34.57
C LYS A 155 -12.97 13.59 -34.26
N TYR A 156 -13.73 13.10 -35.24
CA TYR A 156 -15.14 12.76 -35.05
C TYR A 156 -15.30 11.58 -34.08
N ALA A 157 -14.52 10.51 -34.26
CA ALA A 157 -14.51 9.37 -33.35
C ALA A 157 -14.08 9.78 -31.94
N LEU A 158 -13.02 10.59 -31.82
CA LEU A 158 -12.55 11.14 -30.54
C LEU A 158 -13.67 11.86 -29.78
N MET A 159 -14.39 12.76 -30.44
CA MET A 159 -15.49 13.50 -29.81
C MET A 159 -16.65 12.60 -29.37
N ASN A 160 -16.96 11.54 -30.12
CA ASN A 160 -18.01 10.59 -29.76
C ASN A 160 -17.58 9.71 -28.58
N SER A 161 -16.38 9.12 -28.65
CA SER A 161 -15.83 8.30 -27.58
C SER A 161 -15.66 9.08 -26.27
N LEU A 162 -15.27 10.36 -26.33
CA LEU A 162 -15.23 11.23 -25.15
C LEU A 162 -16.62 11.38 -24.51
N ARG A 163 -17.66 11.66 -25.31
CA ARG A 163 -19.02 11.82 -24.80
C ARG A 163 -19.58 10.54 -24.17
N GLU A 164 -19.29 9.41 -24.79
CA GLU A 164 -19.68 8.09 -24.30
C GLU A 164 -18.95 7.75 -23.00
N GLY A 165 -17.62 7.78 -23.01
CA GLY A 165 -16.80 7.42 -21.86
C GLY A 165 -17.05 8.34 -20.65
N LEU A 166 -17.21 9.65 -20.85
CA LEU A 166 -17.52 10.60 -19.76
C LEU A 166 -18.92 10.37 -19.17
N ARG A 167 -19.90 9.98 -19.99
CA ARG A 167 -21.25 9.68 -19.51
C ARG A 167 -21.24 8.47 -18.58
N SER A 168 -20.45 7.45 -18.89
CA SER A 168 -20.42 6.19 -18.15
C SER A 168 -19.44 6.20 -16.97
N HIS A 169 -18.32 6.92 -17.06
CA HIS A 169 -17.20 6.81 -16.10
C HIS A 169 -16.84 8.13 -15.39
N GLY A 170 -17.33 9.28 -15.87
CA GLY A 170 -17.12 10.57 -15.22
C GLY A 170 -15.72 11.19 -15.38
N LYS A 171 -14.67 10.38 -15.63
CA LYS A 171 -13.29 10.81 -15.79
C LYS A 171 -12.52 9.90 -16.75
N LEU A 172 -11.92 10.49 -17.77
CA LEU A 172 -11.11 9.80 -18.77
C LEU A 172 -9.69 10.38 -18.82
N VAL A 173 -8.74 9.54 -19.24
CA VAL A 173 -7.40 9.94 -19.64
C VAL A 173 -7.27 9.66 -21.14
N ALA A 174 -6.83 10.66 -21.89
CA ALA A 174 -6.60 10.56 -23.33
C ALA A 174 -5.13 10.87 -23.64
N TRP A 175 -4.47 10.06 -24.46
CA TRP A 175 -3.07 10.29 -24.83
C TRP A 175 -2.75 9.90 -26.26
N GLU A 176 -1.72 10.54 -26.82
CA GLU A 176 -1.20 10.24 -28.15
C GLU A 176 -0.57 8.84 -28.16
N VAL A 177 -0.90 8.03 -29.18
CA VAL A 177 -0.32 6.71 -29.42
C VAL A 177 0.19 6.61 -30.85
N SER A 178 1.08 5.66 -31.11
CA SER A 178 1.57 5.30 -32.43
C SER A 178 0.51 4.51 -33.21
N SER A 179 0.51 4.66 -34.54
CA SER A 179 -0.34 3.84 -35.40
C SER A 179 0.06 2.36 -35.31
N ALA A 180 -0.93 1.47 -35.23
CA ALA A 180 -0.71 0.03 -35.16
C ALA A 180 0.14 -0.45 -36.36
N GLY A 181 1.39 -0.85 -36.11
CA GLY A 181 2.31 -1.32 -37.15
C GLY A 181 3.81 -1.06 -36.88
N ASP A 182 4.15 -0.15 -35.95
CA ASP A 182 5.53 0.12 -35.56
C ASP A 182 6.02 -0.82 -34.44
N ALA A 183 7.35 -0.90 -34.27
CA ALA A 183 8.00 -1.81 -33.33
C ALA A 183 7.58 -1.53 -31.86
N GLU A 184 6.90 -2.49 -31.24
CA GLU A 184 6.42 -2.42 -29.85
C GLU A 184 7.45 -3.08 -28.92
N LEU A 185 7.82 -2.41 -27.83
CA LEU A 185 8.71 -2.95 -26.80
C LEU A 185 7.89 -3.22 -25.54
N ARG A 186 7.71 -4.50 -25.20
CA ARG A 186 7.03 -4.94 -23.99
C ARG A 186 8.04 -5.22 -22.88
N VAL A 187 7.86 -4.54 -21.75
CA VAL A 187 8.73 -4.66 -20.58
C VAL A 187 7.88 -5.12 -19.41
N LEU A 188 8.20 -6.28 -18.86
CA LEU A 188 7.63 -6.76 -17.60
C LEU A 188 8.55 -6.32 -16.47
N VAL A 189 8.00 -5.65 -15.46
CA VAL A 189 8.73 -5.19 -14.27
C VAL A 189 8.15 -5.86 -13.04
N TRP A 190 8.98 -6.32 -12.11
CA TRP A 190 8.51 -6.88 -10.83
C TRP A 190 9.47 -6.64 -9.66
N GLY A 191 8.91 -6.70 -8.46
CA GLY A 191 9.64 -6.55 -7.19
C GLY A 191 10.51 -5.30 -7.15
N SER A 192 11.74 -5.43 -6.65
CA SER A 192 12.71 -4.33 -6.48
C SER A 192 13.46 -3.94 -7.76
N GLY A 193 12.78 -3.93 -8.91
CA GLY A 193 13.34 -3.46 -10.18
C GLY A 193 13.88 -4.55 -11.10
N ASN A 194 13.45 -5.80 -10.90
CA ASN A 194 13.70 -6.86 -11.87
C ASN A 194 12.87 -6.58 -13.11
N HIS A 195 13.39 -6.94 -14.29
CA HIS A 195 12.66 -6.70 -15.52
C HIS A 195 13.03 -7.67 -16.64
N ALA A 196 12.08 -7.92 -17.53
CA ALA A 196 12.25 -8.70 -18.75
C ALA A 196 11.73 -7.88 -19.92
N VAL A 197 12.40 -7.97 -21.07
CA VAL A 197 12.06 -7.15 -22.24
C VAL A 197 11.97 -7.98 -23.51
N VAL A 198 10.94 -7.72 -24.31
CA VAL A 198 10.74 -8.31 -25.64
C VAL A 198 10.29 -7.23 -26.62
N ALA A 199 10.86 -7.23 -27.82
CA ALA A 199 10.43 -6.39 -28.93
C ALA A 199 9.59 -7.19 -29.92
N GLU A 200 8.52 -6.59 -30.45
CA GLU A 200 7.61 -7.13 -31.45
C GLU A 200 7.63 -6.25 -32.72
N PRO A 201 7.68 -6.84 -33.95
CA PRO A 201 7.67 -8.27 -34.24
C PRO A 201 9.01 -8.96 -33.88
N LEU A 202 8.91 -10.13 -33.25
CA LEU A 202 10.05 -10.98 -32.87
C LEU A 202 10.88 -11.34 -34.12
N LYS A 203 12.00 -10.65 -34.34
CA LYS A 203 13.03 -11.12 -35.27
C LYS A 203 13.99 -12.03 -34.50
N ASP A 204 14.42 -13.14 -35.10
CA ASP A 204 15.26 -14.22 -34.50
C ASP A 204 16.64 -13.80 -33.95
N HIS A 205 16.96 -12.50 -33.96
CA HIS A 205 18.17 -11.94 -33.40
C HIS A 205 17.82 -10.97 -32.28
N ALA A 206 18.54 -11.05 -31.16
CA ALA A 206 18.39 -10.12 -30.04
C ALA A 206 18.34 -8.67 -30.56
N ASP A 207 17.18 -8.03 -30.41
CA ASP A 207 16.84 -6.78 -31.09
C ASP A 207 17.89 -5.69 -30.76
N PRO A 208 18.53 -5.06 -31.76
CA PRO A 208 19.43 -3.93 -31.56
C PRO A 208 18.82 -2.82 -30.69
N LEU A 209 17.50 -2.60 -30.77
CA LEU A 209 16.80 -1.58 -29.99
C LEU A 209 16.77 -1.91 -28.50
N ALA A 210 16.42 -3.15 -28.14
CA ALA A 210 16.39 -3.60 -26.74
C ALA A 210 17.78 -3.50 -26.08
N LYS A 211 18.85 -3.89 -26.80
CA LYS A 211 20.24 -3.77 -26.31
C LYS A 211 20.70 -2.33 -26.13
N THR A 212 20.27 -1.41 -27.00
CA THR A 212 20.63 0.01 -26.91
C THR A 212 19.91 0.70 -25.74
N LEU A 213 18.75 0.17 -25.35
CA LEU A 213 17.91 0.69 -24.27
C LEU A 213 18.14 0.04 -22.92
N ASP A 214 19.02 -0.96 -22.83
CA ASP A 214 19.25 -1.73 -21.62
C ASP A 214 19.62 -0.84 -20.40
N PRO A 215 20.55 0.15 -20.51
CA PRO A 215 20.86 1.04 -19.38
C PRO A 215 19.68 1.94 -18.91
N PRO A 216 18.94 2.64 -19.79
CA PRO A 216 17.77 3.39 -19.35
C PRO A 216 16.62 2.50 -18.88
N LEU A 217 16.42 1.31 -19.46
CA LEU A 217 15.38 0.36 -19.04
C LEU A 217 15.60 -0.12 -17.61
N GLN A 218 16.83 -0.50 -17.24
CA GLN A 218 17.14 -0.90 -15.87
C GLN A 218 16.83 0.24 -14.88
N LYS A 219 17.19 1.49 -15.23
CA LYS A 219 16.88 2.66 -14.40
C LYS A 219 15.37 2.90 -14.29
N TRP A 220 14.64 2.80 -15.41
CA TRP A 220 13.19 2.94 -15.42
C TRP A 220 12.51 1.85 -14.62
N ALA A 221 12.91 0.58 -14.77
CA ALA A 221 12.38 -0.54 -14.01
C ALA A 221 12.57 -0.35 -12.50
N SER A 222 13.80 -0.05 -12.05
CA SER A 222 14.07 0.21 -10.63
C SER A 222 13.29 1.42 -10.08
N SER A 223 13.21 2.49 -10.86
CA SER A 223 12.47 3.70 -10.47
C SER A 223 10.96 3.48 -10.45
N PHE A 224 10.41 2.76 -11.43
CA PHE A 224 9.01 2.39 -11.51
C PHE A 224 8.61 1.46 -10.36
N SER A 225 9.44 0.44 -10.10
CA SER A 225 9.26 -0.45 -8.95
C SER A 225 9.16 0.35 -7.65
N LYS A 226 10.10 1.27 -7.40
CA LYS A 226 10.11 2.07 -6.17
C LYS A 226 8.93 3.04 -6.08
N ASN A 227 8.68 3.82 -7.13
CA ASN A 227 7.76 4.96 -7.06
C ASN A 227 6.31 4.60 -7.43
N VAL A 228 6.08 3.47 -8.09
CA VAL A 228 4.76 3.03 -8.56
C VAL A 228 4.31 1.75 -7.86
N LEU A 229 5.14 0.70 -7.90
CA LEU A 229 4.80 -0.60 -7.32
C LEU A 229 5.09 -0.71 -5.81
N ASP A 230 5.74 0.29 -5.23
CA ASP A 230 6.27 0.23 -3.85
C ASP A 230 7.12 -1.04 -3.61
N ASN A 231 7.92 -1.38 -4.62
CA ASN A 231 8.75 -2.59 -4.71
C ASN A 231 7.97 -3.92 -4.55
N CYS A 232 6.66 -3.92 -4.85
CA CYS A 232 5.82 -5.10 -4.68
C CYS A 232 4.87 -5.36 -5.85
N GLY A 233 4.81 -6.63 -6.26
CA GLY A 233 4.02 -7.08 -7.39
C GLY A 233 4.72 -6.86 -8.73
N PHE A 234 3.95 -6.73 -9.79
CA PHE A 234 4.45 -6.70 -11.16
C PHE A 234 3.55 -5.86 -12.06
N ALA A 235 4.13 -5.37 -13.16
CA ALA A 235 3.41 -4.62 -14.18
C ALA A 235 3.99 -4.86 -15.56
N GLN A 236 3.14 -4.81 -16.58
CA GLN A 236 3.58 -4.75 -17.96
C GLN A 236 3.53 -3.29 -18.45
N LEU A 237 4.62 -2.88 -19.08
CA LEU A 237 4.82 -1.57 -19.68
C LEU A 237 4.98 -1.76 -21.18
N HIS A 238 4.18 -1.05 -21.98
CA HIS A 238 4.29 -1.09 -23.44
C HIS A 238 4.89 0.22 -23.93
N PHE A 239 6.05 0.12 -24.57
CA PHE A 239 6.75 1.25 -25.14
C PHE A 239 6.69 1.20 -26.66
N ASN A 240 6.66 2.37 -27.29
CA ASN A 240 6.69 2.50 -28.73
C ASN A 240 7.51 3.72 -29.14
N VAL A 241 7.90 3.79 -30.41
CA VAL A 241 8.56 4.96 -30.97
C VAL A 241 7.48 5.95 -31.39
N ASN A 242 7.50 7.14 -30.81
CA ASN A 242 6.60 8.22 -31.21
C ASN A 242 6.88 8.59 -32.69
N PRO A 243 5.86 8.57 -33.57
CA PRO A 243 6.06 8.75 -35.01
C PRO A 243 6.58 10.16 -35.36
N HIS A 244 6.29 11.16 -34.52
CA HIS A 244 6.66 12.54 -34.77
C HIS A 244 8.05 12.92 -34.22
N THR A 245 8.40 12.40 -33.04
CA THR A 245 9.67 12.77 -32.39
C THR A 245 10.75 11.72 -32.55
N GLN A 246 10.41 10.52 -33.03
CA GLN A 246 11.33 9.36 -33.11
C GLN A 246 11.95 9.01 -31.75
N LYS A 247 11.24 9.34 -30.66
CA LYS A 247 11.64 9.05 -29.27
C LYS A 247 10.73 7.97 -28.72
N ILE A 248 11.26 7.17 -27.81
CA ILE A 248 10.49 6.15 -27.13
C ILE A 248 9.55 6.80 -26.13
N ILE A 249 8.31 6.33 -26.12
CA ILE A 249 7.23 6.73 -25.23
C ILE A 249 6.57 5.50 -24.63
N LEU A 250 6.05 5.64 -23.42
CA LEU A 250 5.27 4.63 -22.72
C LEU A 250 3.80 4.76 -23.10
N GLU A 251 3.31 3.87 -23.95
CA GLU A 251 1.94 3.94 -24.50
C GLU A 251 0.92 3.24 -23.62
N ASN A 252 1.35 2.33 -22.76
CA ASN A 252 0.45 1.57 -21.89
C ASN A 252 1.12 1.12 -20.60
N ILE A 253 0.32 1.09 -19.53
CA ILE A 253 0.69 0.62 -18.20
C ILE A 253 -0.40 -0.35 -17.73
N GLU A 254 0.00 -1.55 -17.36
CA GLU A 254 -0.89 -2.60 -16.86
C GLU A 254 -0.33 -3.16 -15.54
N ILE A 255 -0.84 -2.65 -14.42
CA ILE A 255 -0.48 -3.13 -13.09
C ILE A 255 -1.18 -4.46 -12.83
N GLY A 256 -0.45 -5.47 -12.37
CA GLY A 256 -1.01 -6.80 -12.14
C GLY A 256 -1.49 -7.49 -13.42
N CYS A 257 -0.80 -7.27 -14.54
CA CYS A 257 -1.13 -7.79 -15.87
C CYS A 257 -1.40 -9.31 -15.88
N SER A 258 -2.20 -9.78 -16.83
CA SER A 258 -2.46 -11.22 -16.99
C SER A 258 -1.17 -11.97 -17.36
N LEU A 259 -0.69 -12.84 -16.47
CA LEU A 259 0.48 -13.68 -16.77
C LEU A 259 0.19 -14.73 -17.87
N ILE A 260 -1.08 -14.98 -18.17
CA ILE A 260 -1.53 -15.90 -19.22
C ILE A 260 -1.38 -15.26 -20.60
N GLU A 261 -1.63 -13.96 -20.68
CA GLU A 261 -1.59 -13.18 -21.93
C GLU A 261 -0.17 -12.69 -22.26
N LEU A 262 0.79 -12.89 -21.36
CA LEU A 262 2.20 -12.63 -21.66
C LEU A 262 2.66 -13.49 -22.84
N CYS A 263 3.44 -12.88 -23.74
CA CYS A 263 4.08 -13.65 -24.79
C CYS A 263 5.01 -14.72 -24.20
N THR A 264 5.14 -15.86 -24.90
CA THR A 264 5.86 -17.04 -24.41
C THR A 264 7.29 -16.74 -23.95
N LYS A 265 7.97 -15.80 -24.62
CA LYS A 265 9.32 -15.36 -24.30
C LYS A 265 9.40 -14.51 -23.02
N LEU A 266 8.44 -13.63 -22.76
CA LEU A 266 8.38 -12.89 -21.48
C LEU A 266 8.07 -13.84 -20.33
N SER A 267 7.13 -14.76 -20.54
CA SER A 267 6.77 -15.76 -19.52
C SER A 267 7.94 -16.68 -19.17
N SER A 268 8.77 -17.07 -20.14
CA SER A 268 9.94 -17.91 -19.88
C SER A 268 11.01 -17.17 -19.08
N ILE A 269 11.36 -15.94 -19.46
CA ILE A 269 12.36 -15.12 -18.74
C ILE A 269 11.88 -14.85 -17.31
N ALA A 270 10.63 -14.43 -17.14
CA ALA A 270 10.06 -14.14 -15.83
C ALA A 270 10.04 -15.39 -14.92
N SER A 271 9.83 -16.57 -15.50
CA SER A 271 9.88 -17.84 -14.78
C SER A 271 11.30 -18.20 -14.36
N GLU A 272 12.27 -18.09 -15.26
CA GLU A 272 13.70 -18.35 -14.97
C GLU A 272 14.27 -17.39 -13.93
N GLU A 273 13.90 -16.11 -14.01
CA GLU A 273 14.32 -15.06 -13.07
C GLU A 273 13.48 -15.04 -11.77
N GLY A 274 12.48 -15.90 -11.66
CA GLY A 274 11.76 -16.15 -10.43
C GLY A 274 10.78 -15.05 -10.00
N LEU A 275 10.01 -14.50 -10.94
CA LEU A 275 8.93 -13.53 -10.67
C LEU A 275 7.99 -14.02 -9.57
N LEU A 276 7.49 -15.25 -9.69
CA LEU A 276 6.53 -15.80 -8.74
C LEU A 276 7.17 -16.08 -7.38
N ASN A 277 8.45 -16.51 -7.36
CA ASN A 277 9.23 -16.65 -6.12
C ASN A 277 9.40 -15.29 -5.42
N THR A 278 9.60 -14.23 -6.19
CA THR A 278 9.73 -12.86 -5.69
C THR A 278 8.41 -12.39 -5.07
N CYS A 279 7.28 -12.63 -5.74
CA CYS A 279 5.94 -12.34 -5.20
C CYS A 279 5.66 -13.07 -3.87
N VAL A 280 6.05 -14.35 -3.77
CA VAL A 280 5.91 -15.13 -2.51
C VAL A 280 6.76 -14.52 -1.41
N ARG A 281 8.02 -14.13 -1.70
CA ARG A 281 8.90 -13.49 -0.71
C ARG A 281 8.40 -12.11 -0.29
N GLU A 282 7.84 -11.33 -1.21
CA GLU A 282 7.21 -10.03 -0.90
C GLU A 282 5.98 -10.17 0.00
N SER A 283 5.29 -11.31 -0.03
CA SER A 283 4.20 -11.55 0.93
C SER A 283 4.70 -11.63 2.37
N GLU A 284 5.99 -11.99 2.57
CA GLU A 284 6.59 -12.16 3.89
C GLU A 284 7.00 -10.83 4.52
N SER A 285 7.35 -9.83 3.71
CA SER A 285 7.61 -8.48 4.23
C SER A 285 6.33 -7.83 4.78
N VAL A 286 5.16 -8.23 4.27
CA VAL A 286 3.83 -7.85 4.80
C VAL A 286 3.38 -8.79 5.91
N GLY A 287 3.81 -10.05 5.88
CA GLY A 287 3.45 -11.11 6.82
C GLY A 287 4.23 -11.14 8.12
N THR A 288 4.81 -10.03 8.59
CA THR A 288 5.22 -9.98 10.00
C THR A 288 3.94 -9.94 10.83
N ALA A 289 3.75 -10.94 11.70
CA ALA A 289 2.68 -10.87 12.69
C ALA A 289 2.77 -9.50 13.38
N PRO A 290 1.64 -8.81 13.58
CA PRO A 290 1.66 -7.46 14.15
C PRO A 290 2.46 -7.53 15.45
N VAL A 291 3.40 -6.61 15.65
CA VAL A 291 4.30 -6.65 16.82
C VAL A 291 3.49 -6.66 18.12
N ALA A 292 2.31 -6.06 18.09
CA ALA A 292 1.38 -5.97 19.20
C ALA A 292 -0.02 -6.51 18.85
N GLU A 293 -0.72 -7.02 19.87
CA GLU A 293 -2.14 -7.38 19.83
C GLU A 293 -2.91 -6.57 20.88
N VAL A 294 -4.09 -6.06 20.52
CA VAL A 294 -4.97 -5.33 21.45
C VAL A 294 -5.76 -6.34 22.29
N CYS A 295 -5.67 -6.18 23.61
CA CYS A 295 -6.39 -6.97 24.61
C CYS A 295 -7.30 -6.07 25.44
N PHE A 296 -8.37 -6.64 26.02
CA PHE A 296 -9.23 -5.95 26.97
C PHE A 296 -9.09 -6.56 28.36
N GLY A 297 -8.68 -5.77 29.35
CA GLY A 297 -8.37 -6.20 30.71
C GLY A 297 -9.46 -5.92 31.74
N GLY A 298 -10.68 -5.59 31.31
CA GLY A 298 -11.79 -5.20 32.19
C GLY A 298 -11.79 -3.71 32.55
N GLU A 299 -12.73 -3.30 33.41
CA GLU A 299 -12.99 -1.88 33.73
C GLU A 299 -11.80 -1.13 34.34
N HIS A 300 -10.92 -1.82 35.07
CA HIS A 300 -9.78 -1.19 35.75
C HIS A 300 -8.55 -1.03 34.86
N LYS A 301 -8.38 -1.88 33.84
CA LYS A 301 -7.19 -1.89 32.96
C LYS A 301 -7.50 -1.36 31.55
N GLY A 302 -8.76 -1.36 31.15
CA GLY A 302 -9.18 -0.94 29.82
C GLY A 302 -8.57 -1.79 28.71
N TYR A 303 -8.36 -1.17 27.55
CA TYR A 303 -7.61 -1.79 26.46
C TYR A 303 -6.11 -1.63 26.67
N TYR A 304 -5.34 -2.65 26.29
CA TYR A 304 -3.88 -2.65 26.40
C TYR A 304 -3.24 -3.46 25.27
N LEU A 305 -1.92 -3.34 25.11
CA LEU A 305 -1.16 -4.01 24.05
C LEU A 305 -0.26 -5.11 24.62
N ILE A 306 -0.20 -6.27 23.98
CA ILE A 306 0.77 -7.34 24.30
C ILE A 306 1.67 -7.65 23.10
N ALA A 307 2.92 -8.03 23.37
CA ALA A 307 3.85 -8.47 22.34
C ALA A 307 3.42 -9.82 21.75
N THR A 308 3.32 -9.94 20.43
CA THR A 308 2.94 -11.23 19.78
C THR A 308 4.12 -12.19 19.58
N ARG A 309 5.33 -11.68 19.78
CA ARG A 309 6.62 -12.38 19.65
C ARG A 309 7.66 -11.73 20.57
N ASP A 310 8.81 -12.38 20.70
CA ASP A 310 9.96 -11.76 21.35
C ASP A 310 10.49 -10.57 20.52
N ILE A 311 10.87 -9.49 21.20
CA ILE A 311 11.37 -8.25 20.61
C ILE A 311 12.72 -7.92 21.25
N SER A 312 13.72 -7.65 20.41
CA SER A 312 15.07 -7.32 20.87
C SER A 312 15.15 -5.87 21.35
N LYS A 313 16.08 -5.57 22.27
CA LYS A 313 16.37 -4.18 22.64
C LYS A 313 16.75 -3.36 21.40
N GLY A 314 16.18 -2.16 21.27
CA GLY A 314 16.39 -1.24 20.14
C GLY A 314 15.60 -1.62 18.88
N GLU A 315 14.85 -2.71 18.91
CA GLU A 315 14.02 -3.11 17.77
C GLU A 315 12.79 -2.21 17.66
N LEU A 316 12.42 -1.88 16.42
CA LEU A 316 11.23 -1.09 16.11
C LEU A 316 9.96 -1.83 16.51
N VAL A 317 9.22 -1.25 17.45
CA VAL A 317 7.92 -1.74 17.92
C VAL A 317 6.80 -1.11 17.08
N PHE A 318 6.83 0.21 16.93
CA PHE A 318 5.87 0.94 16.12
C PHE A 318 6.55 1.92 15.16
N ARG A 319 6.16 1.84 13.89
CA ARG A 319 6.55 2.81 12.86
C ARG A 319 5.49 3.91 12.79
N ASP A 320 5.80 5.08 13.32
CA ASP A 320 4.88 6.23 13.33
C ASP A 320 5.37 7.41 12.51
N GLU A 321 6.64 7.41 12.10
CA GLU A 321 7.09 8.34 11.09
C GLU A 321 6.25 8.19 9.81
N GLU A 322 5.83 9.34 9.26
CA GLU A 322 5.00 9.45 8.04
C GLU A 322 3.58 8.86 8.14
N ARG A 323 3.11 8.53 9.36
CA ARG A 323 1.77 8.00 9.57
C ARG A 323 0.70 9.10 9.50
N SER A 324 -0.46 8.77 8.92
CA SER A 324 -1.62 9.63 8.92
C SER A 324 -2.21 9.78 10.32
N PHE A 325 -2.38 11.02 10.77
CA PHE A 325 -3.13 11.37 11.98
C PHE A 325 -4.19 12.42 11.65
N SER A 326 -5.32 12.39 12.35
CA SER A 326 -6.28 13.48 12.28
C SER A 326 -5.82 14.61 13.18
N LEU A 327 -5.63 15.82 12.63
CA LEU A 327 -5.27 17.00 13.40
C LEU A 327 -6.51 17.83 13.73
N VAL A 328 -6.61 18.28 14.98
CA VAL A 328 -7.72 19.11 15.46
C VAL A 328 -7.23 20.20 16.40
N THR A 329 -7.91 21.33 16.42
CA THR A 329 -7.63 22.40 17.39
C THR A 329 -8.57 22.32 18.59
N ARG A 330 -8.06 22.66 19.77
CA ARG A 330 -8.84 22.68 21.01
C ARG A 330 -10.10 23.56 20.94
N PRO A 331 -10.10 24.76 20.32
CA PRO A 331 -11.32 25.55 20.14
C PRO A 331 -12.35 24.85 19.24
N PHE A 332 -11.90 24.14 18.20
CA PHE A 332 -12.80 23.40 17.32
C PHE A 332 -13.50 22.28 18.09
N VAL A 333 -12.76 21.47 18.86
CA VAL A 333 -13.32 20.43 19.73
C VAL A 333 -14.36 21.01 20.69
N LYS A 334 -14.04 22.10 21.40
CA LYS A 334 -14.96 22.73 22.35
C LYS A 334 -16.27 23.18 21.70
N LYS A 335 -16.21 23.71 20.48
CA LYS A 335 -17.36 24.31 19.78
C LYS A 335 -18.20 23.29 19.00
N HIS A 336 -17.57 22.26 18.44
CA HIS A 336 -18.21 21.41 17.42
C HIS A 336 -18.39 19.95 17.83
N TRP A 337 -17.69 19.46 18.86
CA TRP A 337 -17.80 18.06 19.28
C TRP A 337 -18.86 17.88 20.36
N ASP A 338 -19.54 16.73 20.32
CA ASP A 338 -20.41 16.26 21.40
C ASP A 338 -19.59 15.81 22.62
N GLU A 339 -20.26 15.51 23.74
CA GLU A 339 -19.56 15.13 24.98
C GLU A 339 -18.85 13.79 24.89
N GLU A 340 -19.32 12.86 24.06
CA GLU A 340 -18.68 11.57 23.83
C GLU A 340 -17.32 11.75 23.14
N LYS A 341 -17.27 12.51 22.04
CA LYS A 341 -16.03 12.84 21.34
C LYS A 341 -15.09 13.68 22.21
N LYS A 342 -15.63 14.59 23.04
CA LYS A 342 -14.82 15.34 24.01
C LYS A 342 -14.22 14.42 25.07
N GLN A 343 -14.92 13.36 25.48
CA GLN A 343 -14.36 12.39 26.42
C GLN A 343 -13.19 11.64 25.78
N LEU A 344 -13.37 11.12 24.57
CA LEU A 344 -12.29 10.48 23.81
C LEU A 344 -11.10 11.43 23.58
N PHE A 345 -11.37 12.70 23.27
CA PHE A 345 -10.34 13.73 23.15
C PHE A 345 -9.52 13.88 24.44
N ARG A 346 -10.19 13.93 25.61
CA ARG A 346 -9.52 14.07 26.91
C ARG A 346 -8.66 12.86 27.27
N GLU A 347 -9.06 11.67 26.81
CA GLU A 347 -8.39 10.41 27.16
C GLU A 347 -7.25 10.06 26.20
N TYR A 348 -7.36 10.44 24.92
CA TYR A 348 -6.55 9.85 23.87
C TYR A 348 -5.89 10.83 22.90
N ALA A 349 -6.19 12.13 22.96
CA ALA A 349 -5.57 13.11 22.05
C ALA A 349 -4.15 13.45 22.48
N TRP A 350 -3.24 13.58 21.51
CA TRP A 350 -1.83 13.90 21.73
C TRP A 350 -1.55 15.36 21.41
N PRO A 351 -0.99 16.15 22.33
CA PRO A 351 -0.62 17.53 22.05
C PRO A 351 0.56 17.58 21.07
N ILE A 352 0.42 18.36 19.99
CA ILE A 352 1.46 18.52 18.96
C ILE A 352 2.30 19.79 19.17
N ASP A 353 1.71 20.79 19.82
CA ASP A 353 2.39 22.03 20.18
C ASP A 353 2.50 22.18 21.70
N SER A 354 3.37 23.09 22.13
CA SER A 354 3.62 23.40 23.54
C SER A 354 2.53 24.24 24.19
N ASP A 355 1.62 24.78 23.39
CA ASP A 355 0.59 25.74 23.81
C ASP A 355 -0.76 25.03 24.07
N GLY A 356 -0.82 23.72 23.86
CA GLY A 356 -2.05 22.93 23.94
C GLY A 356 -3.13 23.44 22.99
N HIS A 357 -2.73 23.88 21.78
CA HIS A 357 -3.66 24.39 20.77
C HIS A 357 -4.04 23.31 19.74
N VAL A 358 -3.05 22.60 19.19
CA VAL A 358 -3.18 21.58 18.15
C VAL A 358 -2.93 20.20 18.77
N TYR A 359 -3.82 19.27 18.44
CA TYR A 359 -3.75 17.89 18.89
C TYR A 359 -3.87 16.94 17.71
N ALA A 360 -3.16 15.82 17.78
CA ALA A 360 -3.45 14.65 16.96
C ALA A 360 -4.46 13.75 17.68
N THR A 361 -5.41 13.22 16.94
CA THR A 361 -6.35 12.20 17.40
C THR A 361 -6.20 10.95 16.55
N TRP A 362 -6.58 9.81 17.12
CA TRP A 362 -6.53 8.53 16.43
C TRP A 362 -7.31 8.55 15.12
N ASP A 363 -6.84 7.75 14.17
CA ASP A 363 -7.57 7.45 12.94
C ASP A 363 -8.92 6.78 13.27
N ASN A 364 -9.88 6.93 12.35
CA ASN A 364 -11.15 6.22 12.41
C ASN A 364 -10.96 4.72 12.14
N ASP A 365 -9.83 4.29 11.57
CA ASP A 365 -9.49 2.87 11.43
C ASP A 365 -9.13 2.25 12.81
N PRO A 366 -9.95 1.32 13.34
CA PRO A 366 -9.67 0.68 14.63
C PRO A 366 -8.41 -0.17 14.64
N ASN A 367 -7.95 -0.67 13.48
CA ASN A 367 -6.67 -1.40 13.39
C ASN A 367 -5.47 -0.50 13.64
N CYS A 368 -5.68 0.81 13.51
CA CYS A 368 -4.69 1.83 13.77
C CYS A 368 -4.69 2.30 15.24
N TRP A 369 -5.65 1.87 16.06
CA TRP A 369 -5.70 2.21 17.48
C TRP A 369 -4.58 1.54 18.26
N ARG A 370 -3.96 2.32 19.15
CA ARG A 370 -2.90 1.82 20.04
C ARG A 370 -3.15 2.29 21.47
N PRO A 371 -3.94 1.53 22.23
CA PRO A 371 -4.14 1.80 23.64
C PRO A 371 -2.90 1.35 24.43
N ILE A 372 -1.77 2.00 24.20
CA ILE A 372 -0.54 1.71 24.94
C ILE A 372 -0.67 2.27 26.35
N ASN A 373 -0.48 1.41 27.34
CA ASN A 373 -0.65 1.79 28.73
C ASN A 373 0.60 2.44 29.32
N HIS A 374 0.37 3.17 30.42
CA HIS A 374 1.45 3.77 31.17
C HIS A 374 2.21 2.76 32.04
N SER A 375 3.55 2.86 32.05
CA SER A 375 4.40 2.30 33.12
C SER A 375 5.47 3.32 33.53
N CYS A 376 5.81 3.37 34.81
CA CYS A 376 6.96 4.13 35.32
C CYS A 376 8.30 3.45 34.99
N GLU A 377 8.28 2.16 34.66
CA GLU A 377 9.42 1.40 34.11
C GLU A 377 9.00 0.82 32.75
N PRO A 378 8.87 1.66 31.70
CA PRO A 378 8.34 1.22 30.41
C PRO A 378 9.31 0.33 29.65
N ASN A 379 8.78 -0.59 28.85
CA ASN A 379 9.55 -1.40 27.92
C ASN A 379 9.57 -0.85 26.49
N CYS A 380 8.78 0.20 26.20
CA CYS A 380 8.81 0.95 24.95
C CYS A 380 9.20 2.41 25.20
N ILE A 381 10.01 2.98 24.31
CA ILE A 381 10.43 4.39 24.30
C ILE A 381 10.44 4.92 22.87
N PHE A 382 10.41 6.24 22.68
CA PHE A 382 10.64 6.80 21.34
C PHE A 382 12.07 6.51 20.88
N ASP A 383 12.28 6.42 19.57
CA ASP A 383 13.62 6.34 18.99
C ASP A 383 14.39 7.66 19.21
N GLU A 384 15.69 7.64 18.98
CA GLU A 384 16.56 8.81 19.20
C GLU A 384 16.14 10.02 18.32
N ASP A 385 16.67 11.20 18.66
CA ASP A 385 16.42 12.47 17.96
C ASP A 385 14.95 12.93 17.89
N HIS A 386 14.17 12.61 18.92
CA HIS A 386 12.76 12.95 19.03
C HIS A 386 11.89 12.37 17.91
N SER A 387 12.23 11.16 17.45
CA SER A 387 11.44 10.45 16.44
C SER A 387 10.06 10.06 16.97
N LEU A 388 9.09 9.95 16.06
CA LEU A 388 7.77 9.41 16.39
C LEU A 388 7.80 7.88 16.50
N ASN A 389 8.79 7.22 15.89
CA ASN A 389 8.95 5.78 15.98
C ASN A 389 9.14 5.35 17.43
N VAL A 390 8.59 4.18 17.77
CA VAL A 390 8.73 3.58 19.10
C VAL A 390 9.57 2.32 18.99
N ILE A 391 10.58 2.22 19.85
CA ILE A 391 11.51 1.08 19.94
C ILE A 391 11.43 0.43 21.32
N ALA A 392 11.93 -0.80 21.41
CA ALA A 392 12.02 -1.51 22.69
C ALA A 392 13.21 -1.01 23.52
N SER A 393 12.98 -0.55 24.76
CA SER A 393 14.04 -0.06 25.67
C SER A 393 14.91 -1.20 26.24
N ARG A 394 14.35 -2.42 26.24
CA ARG A 394 14.98 -3.68 26.67
C ARG A 394 14.39 -4.86 25.87
N PRO A 395 14.93 -6.09 25.98
CA PRO A 395 14.26 -7.26 25.43
C PRO A 395 12.85 -7.41 26.03
N ILE A 396 11.87 -7.73 25.18
CA ILE A 396 10.46 -7.92 25.53
C ILE A 396 10.08 -9.35 25.14
N THR A 397 9.49 -10.09 26.07
CA THR A 397 9.07 -11.48 25.79
C THR A 397 7.68 -11.52 25.16
N LYS A 398 7.42 -12.53 24.35
CA LYS A 398 6.08 -12.79 23.82
C LYS A 398 5.04 -12.85 24.96
N GLY A 399 3.95 -12.12 24.79
CA GLY A 399 2.82 -12.02 25.73
C GLY A 399 2.99 -10.93 26.78
N GLU A 400 4.15 -10.28 26.85
CA GLU A 400 4.40 -9.17 27.76
C GLU A 400 3.63 -7.91 27.31
N GLU A 401 3.09 -7.14 28.27
CA GLU A 401 2.40 -5.89 27.99
C GLU A 401 3.38 -4.82 27.51
N LEU A 402 3.05 -4.16 26.40
CA LEU A 402 3.80 -3.02 25.89
C LEU A 402 3.36 -1.75 26.61
N THR A 403 4.30 -1.02 27.18
CA THR A 403 4.04 0.17 28.01
C THR A 403 4.99 1.31 27.70
N MET A 404 4.51 2.54 27.87
CA MET A 404 5.29 3.77 27.69
C MET A 404 5.15 4.71 28.90
N ASP A 405 6.11 5.61 29.07
CA ASP A 405 5.97 6.69 30.03
C ASP A 405 5.23 7.88 29.42
N TYR A 406 4.02 8.16 29.90
CA TYR A 406 3.17 9.22 29.35
C TYR A 406 3.78 10.61 29.50
N SER A 407 4.68 10.82 30.48
CA SER A 407 5.41 12.08 30.61
C SER A 407 6.31 12.40 29.41
N THR A 408 6.59 11.43 28.54
CA THR A 408 7.43 11.62 27.34
C THR A 408 6.71 12.22 26.14
N PHE A 409 5.37 12.22 26.14
CA PHE A 409 4.53 12.72 25.03
C PHE A 409 3.27 13.47 25.45
N CYS A 410 2.91 13.49 26.73
CA CYS A 410 1.84 14.33 27.26
C CYS A 410 2.37 15.66 27.80
N ASP A 411 1.54 16.70 27.75
CA ASP A 411 1.83 18.03 28.30
C ASP A 411 0.95 18.35 29.52
N HIS A 412 1.07 19.56 30.08
CA HIS A 412 0.30 20.02 31.24
C HIS A 412 -1.23 20.05 31.02
N THR A 413 -1.70 19.81 29.80
CA THR A 413 -3.13 19.65 29.53
C THR A 413 -3.64 18.24 29.82
N MET A 414 -2.74 17.26 29.92
CA MET A 414 -3.06 15.94 30.46
C MET A 414 -3.46 16.08 31.93
N LYS A 415 -4.64 15.58 32.28
CA LYS A 415 -5.09 15.54 33.67
C LYS A 415 -4.17 14.58 34.46
N PRO A 416 -3.59 15.01 35.59
CA PRO A 416 -2.85 14.12 36.47
C PRO A 416 -3.68 12.89 36.85
N PHE A 417 -3.06 11.73 36.92
CA PHE A 417 -3.74 10.49 37.30
C PHE A 417 -2.91 9.64 38.26
N SER A 418 -3.61 8.94 39.15
CA SER A 418 -3.00 7.99 40.07
C SER A 418 -2.51 6.76 39.30
N CYS A 419 -1.24 6.42 39.48
CA CYS A 419 -0.58 5.35 38.76
C CYS A 419 -0.67 4.03 39.53
N PHE A 420 -1.12 2.99 38.81
CA PHE A 420 -1.24 1.63 39.33
C PHE A 420 -0.44 0.64 38.47
N CYS A 421 0.65 1.08 37.83
CA CYS A 421 1.42 0.28 36.87
C CYS A 421 2.15 -0.93 37.50
N GLY A 422 2.32 -0.96 38.83
CA GLY A 422 2.98 -2.05 39.53
C GLY A 422 4.51 -2.09 39.43
N ALA A 423 5.13 -1.10 38.77
CA ALA A 423 6.58 -0.96 38.71
C ALA A 423 7.20 -0.73 40.10
N SER A 424 8.43 -1.19 40.32
CA SER A 424 9.11 -1.04 41.62
C SER A 424 9.40 0.42 41.96
N SER A 425 9.63 1.23 40.93
CA SER A 425 9.80 2.69 41.01
C SER A 425 8.53 3.46 40.60
N CYS A 426 7.34 2.91 40.87
CA CYS A 426 6.07 3.60 40.59
C CYS A 426 6.04 5.00 41.24
N ARG A 427 5.71 6.02 40.43
CA ARG A 427 5.61 7.42 40.88
C ARG A 427 4.34 7.76 41.66
N GLU A 428 3.38 6.82 41.74
CA GLU A 428 2.04 6.95 42.35
C GLU A 428 1.12 8.00 41.72
N LEU A 429 1.67 9.11 41.23
CA LEU A 429 0.97 10.17 40.51
C LEU A 429 1.79 10.51 39.26
N VAL A 430 1.14 10.43 38.10
CA VAL A 430 1.77 10.77 36.82
C VAL A 430 1.36 12.17 36.44
N VAL A 431 2.37 13.02 36.33
CA VAL A 431 2.29 14.38 35.82
C VAL A 431 3.33 14.56 34.73
N PRO A 432 3.12 15.48 33.78
CA PRO A 432 4.20 15.95 32.93
C PRO A 432 5.22 16.70 33.81
N ASP A 433 6.47 16.25 33.83
CA ASP A 433 7.53 16.87 34.63
C ASP A 433 8.89 16.85 33.92
N GLU A 434 9.71 17.86 34.22
CA GLU A 434 11.01 18.05 33.57
C GLU A 434 12.02 16.95 33.92
N ALA A 435 11.94 16.39 35.12
CA ALA A 435 12.90 15.38 35.56
C ALA A 435 12.72 14.09 34.75
N SER A 436 11.47 13.70 34.53
CA SER A 436 11.12 12.57 33.68
C SER A 436 11.58 12.78 32.24
N LEU A 437 11.26 13.92 31.61
CA LEU A 437 11.74 14.23 30.25
C LEU A 437 13.26 14.20 30.14
N LYS A 438 13.97 14.76 31.12
CA LYS A 438 15.43 14.78 31.15
C LYS A 438 16.05 13.38 31.24
N ASN A 439 15.38 12.43 31.92
CA ASN A 439 15.86 11.06 32.03
C ASN A 439 15.85 10.32 30.69
N TYR A 440 14.96 10.69 29.76
CA TYR A 440 14.85 10.07 28.44
C TYR A 440 15.66 10.81 27.35
N GLY A 441 16.17 12.01 27.61
CA GLY A 441 16.99 12.76 26.65
C GLY A 441 16.26 12.99 25.32
N THR A 442 16.81 12.46 24.23
CA THR A 442 16.23 12.56 22.88
C THR A 442 15.17 11.51 22.58
N ASN A 443 14.97 10.51 23.44
CA ASN A 443 13.94 9.46 23.30
C ASN A 443 12.56 9.96 23.78
N THR A 444 12.18 11.18 23.41
CA THR A 444 10.93 11.84 23.79
C THR A 444 10.29 12.52 22.59
N TRP A 445 8.96 12.57 22.52
CA TRP A 445 8.26 13.35 21.50
C TRP A 445 8.50 14.86 21.68
N HIS A 446 8.50 15.33 22.94
CA HIS A 446 8.60 16.74 23.27
C HIS A 446 10.03 17.26 23.30
N ARG A 447 10.29 18.38 22.60
CA ARG A 447 11.62 19.03 22.55
C ARG A 447 11.89 19.99 23.71
N ARG A 448 10.86 20.43 24.42
CA ARG A 448 10.94 21.30 25.60
C ARG A 448 9.81 20.98 26.58
N PRO A 449 10.02 21.16 27.89
CA PRO A 449 8.94 21.10 28.86
C PRO A 449 7.87 22.14 28.51
N PRO A 450 6.58 21.79 28.56
CA PRO A 450 5.52 22.76 28.32
C PRO A 450 5.40 23.68 29.54
N VAL A 451 5.43 25.00 29.30
CA VAL A 451 5.40 26.01 30.38
C VAL A 451 4.03 25.96 31.08
N PRO A 452 3.96 25.83 32.41
CA PRO A 452 2.67 25.84 33.09
C PRO A 452 2.01 27.22 32.93
N HIS A 453 0.82 27.26 32.34
CA HIS A 453 -0.03 28.46 32.37
C HIS A 453 -0.52 28.71 33.80
N ALA A 454 -0.46 29.98 34.22
CA ALA A 454 -0.71 30.43 35.60
C ALA A 454 -2.14 30.20 36.14
N ASP A 455 -3.05 29.62 35.34
CA ASP A 455 -4.50 29.59 35.64
C ASP A 455 -5.02 28.23 36.14
N ASN A 456 -4.18 27.25 36.48
CA ASN A 456 -4.61 25.95 37.01
C ASN A 456 -3.93 25.56 38.35
N ILE A 457 -4.12 26.37 39.39
CA ILE A 457 -4.04 25.93 40.80
C ILE A 457 -5.44 25.99 41.40
#